data_AF-A0A9D4F107-F1
#
_entry.id   AF-A0A9D4F107-F1
#
_cell.length_a   1.000
_cell.length_b   1.000
_cell.length_c   1.000
_cell.angle_alpha   90.00
_cell.angle_beta   90.00
_cell.angle_gamma   90.00
#
_symmetry.space_group_name_H-M   'P 1'
#
loop_
_entity.id
_entity.type
_entity.pdbx_description
1 polymer ?
#
loop_
_entity_poly.entity_id
_entity_poly.type
_entity_poly.pdbx_seq_one_letter_code
_entity_poly.pdbx_strand_id
1 'polypeptide(L)'
;MLTQKSSNDYAVNTQSTIHHLLTQKGSNDLALNTEHNTSMLTKKGSNDLAVNTEQHTSVLTQKGSNDLAVNTELNISMLTQKGSNDLTVNTEHNTSMLTQKGNYDLVVNTERNTSLLTQKSSNDFAVNSEHDTSMLTQRGSNDLDVNTQSTIHPY
;
A
#
# COMPACT_ATOMS: atom_id res chain seq x y z
N MET A 1 19.47 3.57 9.38
CA MET A 1 19.27 3.43 7.92
C MET A 1 19.95 2.17 7.46
N LEU A 2 19.19 1.16 7.03
CA LEU A 2 19.73 -0.08 6.48
C LEU A 2 19.52 -0.07 4.96
N THR A 3 20.59 -0.27 4.19
CA THR A 3 20.55 -0.32 2.72
C THR A 3 21.01 -1.69 2.25
N GLN A 4 20.17 -2.38 1.49
CA GLN A 4 20.45 -3.71 0.96
C GLN A 4 20.42 -3.71 -0.57
N LYS A 5 21.32 -4.50 -1.18
CA LYS A 5 21.58 -4.51 -2.63
C LYS A 5 21.51 -5.91 -3.27
N SER A 6 21.15 -6.95 -2.53
CA SER A 6 21.04 -8.34 -3.01
C SER A 6 19.65 -8.89 -2.74
N SER A 7 19.23 -9.90 -3.51
CA SER A 7 17.98 -10.63 -3.30
C SER A 7 18.00 -11.38 -1.98
N ASN A 8 17.27 -10.86 -1.00
CA ASN A 8 17.14 -11.45 0.32
C ASN A 8 15.67 -11.49 0.73
N ASP A 9 15.24 -12.64 1.23
CA ASP A 9 13.95 -12.78 1.88
C ASP A 9 14.13 -12.47 3.37
N TYR A 10 13.21 -11.70 3.94
CA TYR A 10 13.30 -11.27 5.32
C TYR A 10 11.96 -11.42 6.01
N ALA A 11 11.95 -12.06 7.17
CA ALA A 11 10.79 -12.13 8.04
C ALA A 11 11.14 -11.52 9.39
N VAL A 12 10.32 -10.57 9.85
CA VAL A 12 10.42 -10.00 11.19
C VAL A 12 9.15 -10.34 11.95
N ASN A 13 9.31 -10.95 13.11
CA ASN A 13 8.20 -11.27 14.01
C ASN A 13 8.54 -10.77 15.41
N THR A 14 7.88 -9.71 15.89
CA THR A 14 8.14 -9.14 17.22
C THR A 14 6.89 -8.56 17.85
N GLN A 15 6.65 -8.81 19.13
CA GLN A 15 5.59 -8.16 19.92
C GLN A 15 6.00 -6.76 20.40
N SER A 16 6.63 -5.97 19.55
CA SER A 16 7.17 -4.66 19.91
C SER A 16 7.11 -3.71 18.74
N THR A 17 7.17 -2.42 19.05
CA THR A 17 7.21 -1.37 18.04
C THR A 17 8.48 -1.44 17.23
N ILE A 18 8.36 -1.51 15.91
CA ILE A 18 9.49 -1.38 15.00
C ILE A 18 9.46 -0.02 14.31
N HIS A 19 10.59 0.67 14.38
CA HIS A 19 10.90 1.81 13.51
C HIS A 19 12.00 1.42 12.55
N HIS A 20 11.75 1.47 11.25
CA HIS A 20 12.80 1.14 10.28
C HIS A 20 12.81 2.07 9.06
N LEU A 21 14.04 2.39 8.63
CA LEU A 21 14.34 3.03 7.36
C LEU A 21 15.12 2.04 6.51
N LEU A 22 14.47 1.55 5.45
CA LEU A 22 14.97 0.49 4.58
C LEU A 22 15.07 0.99 3.14
N THR A 23 16.17 0.64 2.48
CA THR A 23 16.30 0.78 1.03
C THR A 23 16.69 -0.58 0.44
N GLN A 24 15.87 -1.08 -0.48
CA GLN A 24 16.06 -2.38 -1.11
C GLN A 24 16.20 -2.21 -2.62
N LYS A 25 17.14 -2.95 -3.21
CA LYS A 25 17.35 -3.01 -4.66
C LYS A 25 17.43 -4.47 -5.09
N GLY A 26 16.87 -4.78 -6.25
CA GLY A 26 16.82 -6.15 -6.79
C GLY A 26 15.48 -6.81 -6.53
N SER A 27 15.47 -8.13 -6.37
CA SER A 27 14.25 -8.87 -6.07
C SER A 27 14.22 -9.32 -4.62
N ASN A 28 13.27 -8.84 -3.81
CA ASN A 28 13.27 -9.06 -2.36
C ASN A 28 11.87 -9.26 -1.81
N ASP A 29 11.74 -10.23 -0.92
CA ASP A 29 10.49 -10.49 -0.21
C ASP A 29 10.65 -10.10 1.25
N LEU A 30 9.69 -9.35 1.78
CA LEU A 30 9.69 -8.90 3.17
C LEU A 30 8.35 -9.22 3.82
N ALA A 31 8.38 -9.96 4.92
CA ALA A 31 7.25 -10.21 5.79
C ALA A 31 7.46 -9.55 7.16
N LEU A 32 6.50 -8.77 7.61
CA LEU A 32 6.53 -8.10 8.91
C LEU A 32 5.31 -8.50 9.73
N ASN A 33 5.53 -9.05 10.92
CA ASN A 33 4.49 -9.35 11.89
C ASN A 33 4.82 -8.67 13.22
N THR A 34 4.09 -7.59 13.55
CA THR A 34 4.42 -6.75 14.72
C THR A 34 3.18 -6.15 15.37
N GLU A 35 3.24 -5.76 16.64
CA GLU A 35 2.12 -4.98 17.24
C GLU A 35 2.02 -3.59 16.60
N HIS A 36 3.13 -2.85 16.58
CA HIS A 36 3.19 -1.52 15.96
C HIS A 36 4.36 -1.42 14.98
N ASN A 37 4.12 -0.82 13.82
CA ASN A 37 5.16 -0.59 12.84
C ASN A 37 5.06 0.81 12.26
N THR A 38 6.18 1.54 12.37
CA THR A 38 6.40 2.79 11.65
C THR A 38 7.56 2.61 10.68
N SER A 39 7.29 2.72 9.38
CA SER A 39 8.27 2.42 8.35
C SER A 39 8.45 3.53 7.33
N MET A 40 9.70 3.70 6.90
CA MET A 40 10.04 4.39 5.66
C MET A 40 10.80 3.41 4.76
N LEU A 41 10.23 3.09 3.61
CA LEU A 41 10.77 2.06 2.73
C LEU A 41 10.90 2.58 1.30
N THR A 42 12.07 2.37 0.70
CA THR A 42 12.30 2.62 -0.72
C THR A 42 12.71 1.31 -1.39
N LYS A 43 11.88 0.81 -2.30
CA LYS A 43 12.13 -0.42 -3.06
C LYS A 43 12.35 -0.12 -4.54
N LYS A 44 13.35 -0.77 -5.15
CA LYS A 44 13.60 -0.72 -6.58
C LYS A 44 13.88 -2.11 -7.14
N GLY A 45 13.02 -2.60 -8.04
CA GLY A 45 13.14 -3.90 -8.68
C GLY A 45 11.82 -4.67 -8.61
N SER A 46 11.90 -5.98 -8.35
CA SER A 46 10.74 -6.87 -8.25
C SER A 46 10.54 -7.30 -6.80
N ASN A 47 9.62 -6.71 -6.03
CA ASN A 47 9.61 -6.95 -4.59
C ASN A 47 8.22 -7.23 -4.03
N ASP A 48 8.16 -8.17 -3.10
CA ASP A 48 6.93 -8.50 -2.39
C ASP A 48 7.02 -8.02 -0.94
N LEU A 49 5.91 -7.51 -0.40
CA LEU A 49 5.79 -7.08 0.98
C LEU A 49 4.49 -7.56 1.57
N ALA A 50 4.57 -8.33 2.65
CA ALA A 50 3.44 -8.66 3.50
C ALA A 50 3.63 -7.98 4.87
N VAL A 51 2.63 -7.22 5.32
CA VAL A 51 2.60 -6.61 6.64
C VAL A 51 1.36 -7.06 7.39
N ASN A 52 1.55 -7.65 8.57
CA ASN A 52 0.51 -7.98 9.53
C ASN A 52 0.81 -7.26 10.85
N THR A 53 -0.03 -6.30 11.23
CA THR A 53 0.23 -5.50 12.45
C THR A 53 -1.04 -4.90 13.03
N GLU A 54 -1.12 -4.63 14.33
CA GLU A 54 -2.28 -3.93 14.88
C GLU A 54 -2.32 -2.47 14.37
N GLN A 55 -1.16 -1.80 14.37
CA GLN A 55 -1.05 -0.43 13.87
C GLN A 55 0.11 -0.24 12.91
N HIS A 56 -0.22 0.17 11.68
CA HIS A 56 0.76 0.45 10.65
C HIS A 56 0.77 1.93 10.25
N THR A 57 1.91 2.57 10.38
CA THR A 57 2.19 3.87 9.75
C THR A 57 3.35 3.72 8.77
N SER A 58 3.16 4.10 7.50
CA SER A 58 4.22 3.94 6.51
C SER A 58 4.31 5.03 5.47
N VAL A 59 5.54 5.27 5.03
CA VAL A 59 5.84 5.96 3.77
C VAL A 59 6.62 5.01 2.88
N LEU A 60 6.02 4.62 1.77
CA LEU A 60 6.58 3.63 0.87
C LEU A 60 6.73 4.21 -0.55
N THR A 61 7.95 4.11 -1.08
CA THR A 61 8.26 4.44 -2.47
C THR A 61 8.70 3.18 -3.22
N GLN A 62 7.93 2.77 -4.23
CA GLN A 62 8.20 1.57 -5.01
C GLN A 62 8.47 1.92 -6.47
N LYS A 63 9.50 1.30 -7.06
CA LYS A 63 9.80 1.41 -8.48
C LYS A 63 10.10 0.05 -9.08
N GLY A 64 9.30 -0.38 -10.04
CA GLY A 64 9.44 -1.66 -10.74
C GLY A 64 8.15 -2.45 -10.67
N SER A 65 8.27 -3.76 -10.45
CA SER A 65 7.13 -4.68 -10.27
C SER A 65 7.00 -4.98 -8.78
N ASN A 66 5.93 -4.62 -8.09
CA ASN A 66 5.88 -4.87 -6.64
C ASN A 66 4.49 -5.24 -6.18
N ASP A 67 4.43 -6.22 -5.29
CA ASP A 67 3.18 -6.68 -4.69
C ASP A 67 3.21 -6.33 -3.20
N LEU A 68 2.14 -5.69 -2.73
CA LEU A 68 2.00 -5.29 -1.33
C LEU A 68 0.67 -5.80 -0.77
N ALA A 69 0.76 -6.60 0.28
CA ALA A 69 -0.37 -7.00 1.10
C ALA A 69 -0.22 -6.42 2.50
N VAL A 70 -1.26 -5.71 2.96
CA VAL A 70 -1.32 -5.15 4.31
C VAL A 70 -2.57 -5.63 5.01
N ASN A 71 -2.40 -6.25 6.18
CA ASN A 71 -3.46 -6.63 7.09
C ASN A 71 -3.24 -5.92 8.43
N THR A 72 -4.15 -5.05 8.84
CA THR A 72 -3.97 -4.27 10.08
C THR A 72 -5.26 -3.74 10.66
N GLU A 73 -5.37 -3.50 11.96
CA GLU A 73 -6.56 -2.83 12.51
C GLU A 73 -6.59 -1.36 12.07
N LEU A 74 -5.44 -0.67 12.16
CA LEU A 74 -5.29 0.73 11.77
C LEU A 74 -4.16 0.92 10.75
N ASN A 75 -4.50 1.40 9.56
CA ASN A 75 -3.53 1.77 8.53
C ASN A 75 -3.48 3.28 8.28
N ILE A 76 -2.28 3.85 8.36
CA ILE A 76 -1.97 5.18 7.83
C ILE A 76 -0.82 5.04 6.84
N SER A 77 -1.08 5.30 5.56
CA SER A 77 -0.07 5.08 4.52
C SER A 77 0.06 6.23 3.52
N MET A 78 1.30 6.53 3.16
CA MET A 78 1.65 7.33 1.99
C MET A 78 2.43 6.47 1.01
N LEU A 79 1.84 6.23 -0.15
CA LEU A 79 2.34 5.30 -1.15
C LEU A 79 2.64 6.03 -2.45
N THR A 80 3.89 5.95 -2.91
CA THR A 80 4.29 6.42 -4.24
C THR A 80 4.82 5.24 -5.04
N GLN A 81 4.13 4.88 -6.11
CA GLN A 81 4.46 3.70 -6.90
C GLN A 81 4.73 4.09 -8.35
N LYS A 82 5.70 3.42 -8.97
CA LYS A 82 6.03 3.57 -10.40
C LYS A 82 6.35 2.23 -11.05
N GLY A 83 5.56 1.82 -12.05
CA GLY A 83 5.74 0.56 -12.76
C GLY A 83 4.45 -0.26 -12.75
N SER A 84 4.56 -1.58 -12.58
CA SER A 84 3.40 -2.49 -12.44
C SER A 84 3.28 -2.88 -10.97
N ASN A 85 2.20 -2.54 -10.26
CA ASN A 85 2.17 -2.86 -8.83
C ASN A 85 0.76 -3.24 -8.38
N ASP A 86 0.71 -4.27 -7.55
CA ASP A 86 -0.54 -4.79 -7.00
C ASP A 86 -0.57 -4.48 -5.50
N LEU A 87 -1.68 -3.94 -5.03
CA LEU A 87 -1.86 -3.57 -3.63
C LEU A 87 -3.18 -4.11 -3.10
N THR A 88 -3.08 -4.92 -2.04
CA THR A 88 -4.23 -5.36 -1.25
C THR A 88 -4.12 -4.82 0.16
N VAL A 89 -5.17 -4.13 0.63
CA VAL A 89 -5.27 -3.62 1.99
C VAL A 89 -6.53 -4.16 2.65
N ASN A 90 -6.37 -4.87 3.75
CA ASN A 90 -7.45 -5.32 4.62
C ASN A 90 -7.28 -4.65 5.99
N THR A 91 -8.24 -3.83 6.41
CA THR A 91 -8.13 -3.12 7.68
C THR A 91 -9.48 -2.73 8.28
N GLU A 92 -9.57 -2.40 9.56
CA GLU A 92 -10.80 -1.81 10.11
C GLU A 92 -10.89 -0.32 9.77
N HIS A 93 -9.76 0.38 9.85
CA HIS A 93 -9.66 1.80 9.52
C HIS A 93 -8.45 2.09 8.64
N ASN A 94 -8.73 2.58 7.43
CA ASN A 94 -7.72 2.99 6.47
C ASN A 94 -7.71 4.51 6.27
N THR A 95 -6.52 5.11 6.36
CA THR A 95 -6.26 6.44 5.82
C THR A 95 -5.07 6.36 4.87
N SER A 96 -5.29 6.60 3.59
CA SER A 96 -4.23 6.47 2.58
C SER A 96 -4.12 7.66 1.63
N MET A 97 -2.88 7.98 1.26
CA MET A 97 -2.59 8.82 0.11
C MET A 97 -1.76 8.00 -0.88
N LEU A 98 -2.27 7.85 -2.09
CA LEU A 98 -1.65 7.01 -3.10
C LEU A 98 -1.41 7.80 -4.39
N THR A 99 -0.16 7.78 -4.84
CA THR A 99 0.25 8.30 -6.14
C THR A 99 0.84 7.18 -6.98
N GLN A 100 0.25 6.95 -8.15
CA GLN A 100 0.57 5.83 -9.03
C GLN A 100 0.91 6.31 -10.44
N LYS A 101 1.93 5.71 -11.07
CA LYS A 101 2.31 5.95 -12.48
C LYS A 101 2.76 4.66 -13.19
N GLY A 102 1.95 4.15 -14.10
CA GLY A 102 2.10 2.80 -14.66
C GLY A 102 0.80 1.99 -14.55
N ASN A 103 0.90 0.66 -14.47
CA ASN A 103 -0.27 -0.21 -14.37
C ASN A 103 -0.47 -0.66 -12.92
N TYR A 104 -1.69 -0.64 -12.43
CA TYR A 104 -1.94 -0.94 -11.02
C TYR A 104 -3.28 -1.60 -10.78
N ASP A 105 -3.25 -2.59 -9.90
CA ASP A 105 -4.44 -3.18 -9.32
C ASP A 105 -4.46 -2.86 -7.82
N LEU A 106 -5.57 -2.27 -7.36
CA LEU A 106 -5.75 -1.92 -5.95
C LEU A 106 -7.06 -2.47 -5.43
N VAL A 107 -6.96 -3.30 -4.40
CA VAL A 107 -8.09 -3.82 -3.64
C VAL A 107 -8.01 -3.31 -2.20
N VAL A 108 -9.07 -2.66 -1.72
CA VAL A 108 -9.19 -2.21 -0.34
C VAL A 108 -10.48 -2.77 0.27
N ASN A 109 -10.34 -3.55 1.33
CA ASN A 109 -11.45 -4.01 2.16
C ASN A 109 -11.32 -3.37 3.54
N THR A 110 -12.29 -2.56 3.94
CA THR A 110 -12.25 -1.91 5.25
C THR A 110 -13.62 -1.56 5.81
N GLU A 111 -13.76 -1.34 7.12
CA GLU A 111 -15.01 -0.77 7.64
C GLU A 111 -15.09 0.73 7.35
N ARG A 112 -13.97 1.42 7.53
CA ARG A 112 -13.85 2.87 7.26
C ARG A 112 -12.64 3.15 6.39
N ASN A 113 -12.87 3.86 5.29
CA ASN A 113 -11.83 4.30 4.39
C ASN A 113 -11.83 5.80 4.23
N THR A 114 -10.65 6.40 4.27
CA THR A 114 -10.42 7.75 3.76
C THR A 114 -9.23 7.70 2.83
N SER A 115 -9.44 8.00 1.55
CA SER A 115 -8.39 7.87 0.55
C SER A 115 -8.28 9.06 -0.39
N LEU A 116 -7.05 9.46 -0.69
CA LEU A 116 -6.72 10.35 -1.79
C LEU A 116 -5.89 9.59 -2.82
N LEU A 117 -6.43 9.47 -4.03
CA LEU A 117 -5.86 8.66 -5.09
C LEU A 117 -5.53 9.54 -6.30
N THR A 118 -4.27 9.55 -6.71
CA THR A 118 -3.81 10.20 -7.94
C THR A 118 -3.17 9.18 -8.86
N GLN A 119 -3.76 8.99 -10.02
CA GLN A 119 -3.37 7.92 -10.94
C GLN A 119 -3.08 8.44 -12.35
N LYS A 120 -2.09 7.83 -12.99
CA LYS A 120 -1.70 8.09 -14.38
C LYS A 120 -1.40 6.76 -15.07
N SER A 121 -2.10 6.48 -16.18
CA SER A 121 -2.12 5.23 -16.96
C SER A 121 -3.23 4.27 -16.54
N SER A 122 -3.16 2.98 -16.89
CA SER A 122 -4.27 2.03 -16.82
C SER A 122 -4.34 1.31 -15.48
N ASN A 123 -5.45 1.44 -14.76
CA ASN A 123 -5.54 0.94 -13.39
C ASN A 123 -6.93 0.37 -13.09
N ASP A 124 -6.94 -0.70 -12.30
CA ASP A 124 -8.15 -1.32 -11.78
C ASP A 124 -8.22 -1.09 -10.27
N PHE A 125 -9.38 -0.65 -9.80
CA PHE A 125 -9.59 -0.32 -8.40
C PHE A 125 -10.88 -0.92 -7.88
N ALA A 126 -10.78 -1.68 -6.79
CA ALA A 126 -11.88 -2.23 -6.04
C ALA A 126 -11.86 -1.72 -4.60
N VAL A 127 -12.92 -1.06 -4.15
CA VAL A 127 -13.15 -0.75 -2.72
C VAL A 127 -14.41 -1.42 -2.24
N ASN A 128 -14.29 -2.15 -1.14
CA ASN A 128 -15.40 -2.65 -0.36
C ASN A 128 -15.32 -2.03 1.05
N SER A 129 -16.25 -1.13 1.37
CA SER A 129 -16.25 -0.45 2.67
C SER A 129 -17.64 -0.06 3.17
N GLU A 130 -17.87 -0.17 4.47
CA GLU A 130 -19.12 0.32 5.06
C GLU A 130 -19.20 1.85 4.97
N HIS A 131 -18.10 2.54 5.26
CA HIS A 131 -17.99 3.98 5.13
C HIS A 131 -16.77 4.33 4.29
N ASP A 132 -16.97 5.10 3.22
CA ASP A 132 -15.87 5.53 2.35
C ASP A 132 -15.93 7.02 2.10
N THR A 133 -14.77 7.66 2.17
CA THR A 133 -14.57 9.01 1.66
C THR A 133 -13.35 8.97 0.78
N SER A 134 -13.59 8.97 -0.53
CA SER A 134 -12.54 8.89 -1.53
C SER A 134 -12.52 10.13 -2.42
N MET A 135 -11.32 10.64 -2.64
CA MET A 135 -11.02 11.64 -3.65
C MET A 135 -10.12 11.01 -4.71
N LEU A 136 -10.55 11.11 -5.96
CA LEU A 136 -9.92 10.39 -7.05
C LEU A 136 -9.64 11.33 -8.22
N THR A 137 -8.37 11.43 -8.58
CA THR A 137 -7.90 12.14 -9.77
C THR A 137 -7.21 11.17 -10.70
N GLN A 138 -7.75 11.02 -11.90
CA GLN A 138 -7.32 10.00 -12.85
C GLN A 138 -6.96 10.58 -14.22
N ARG A 139 -5.98 9.95 -14.88
CA ARG A 139 -5.67 10.19 -16.29
C ARG A 139 -5.23 8.89 -16.95
N GLY A 140 -6.09 8.30 -17.78
CA GLY A 140 -5.84 7.01 -18.44
C GLY A 140 -7.14 6.23 -18.66
N SER A 141 -7.03 4.95 -19.01
CA SER A 141 -8.17 4.02 -19.06
C SER A 141 -8.25 3.29 -17.72
N ASN A 142 -9.31 3.47 -16.94
CA ASN A 142 -9.40 2.89 -15.61
C ASN A 142 -10.76 2.25 -15.37
N ASP A 143 -10.75 1.14 -14.64
CA ASP A 143 -11.95 0.50 -14.14
C ASP A 143 -12.05 0.71 -12.62
N LEU A 144 -13.23 1.13 -12.18
CA LEU A 144 -13.53 1.45 -10.79
C LEU A 144 -14.76 0.65 -10.35
N ASP A 145 -14.56 -0.27 -9.42
CA ASP A 145 -15.62 -0.99 -8.72
C ASP A 145 -15.65 -0.54 -7.25
N VAL A 146 -16.79 -0.01 -6.80
CA VAL A 146 -16.95 0.48 -5.44
C VAL A 146 -18.24 -0.06 -4.87
N ASN A 147 -18.10 -0.95 -3.90
CA ASN A 147 -19.18 -1.47 -3.09
C ASN A 147 -19.15 -0.80 -1.71
N THR A 148 -19.81 0.35 -1.60
CA THR A 148 -19.85 1.11 -0.35
C THR A 148 -21.23 1.69 -0.05
N GLN A 149 -21.49 2.00 1.22
CA GLN A 149 -22.64 2.82 1.64
C GLN A 149 -22.26 4.32 1.70
N SER A 150 -21.49 4.87 0.74
CA SER A 150 -21.03 6.29 0.79
C SER A 150 -20.65 6.94 -0.56
N THR A 151 -20.40 8.26 -0.50
CA THR A 151 -20.25 9.22 -1.62
C THR A 151 -18.84 9.29 -2.19
N ILE A 152 -18.69 9.16 -3.51
CA ILE A 152 -17.43 9.36 -4.26
C ILE A 152 -17.41 10.75 -4.91
N HIS A 153 -16.30 11.48 -4.83
CA HIS A 153 -16.12 12.76 -5.54
C HIS A 153 -15.05 12.65 -6.65
N PRO A 154 -15.45 12.43 -7.92
CA PRO A 154 -14.53 12.44 -9.05
C PRO A 154 -14.16 13.89 -9.47
N TYR A 155 -12.88 14.12 -9.81
CA TYR A 155 -12.37 15.38 -10.39
C TYR A 155 -11.45 15.13 -11.59
#